data_AF-A0A843J4Y8-F1
#
_entry.id   AF-A0A843J4Y8-F1
#
_cell.length_a   1.000
_cell.length_b   1.000
_cell.length_c   1.000
_cell.angle_alpha   90.00
_cell.angle_beta   90.00
_cell.angle_gamma   90.00
#
_symmetry.space_group_name_H-M   'P 1'
#
loop_
_entity.id
_entity.type
_entity.pdbx_description
1 polymer ?
#
loop_
_entity_poly.entity_id
_entity_poly.type
_entity_poly.pdbx_seq_one_letter_code
_entity_poly.pdbx_strand_id
1 'polypeptide(L)'
;MGRNDGRAVRRNAKDSVFVSFFRHEENVLDLYRELHPEDLSSTVEDVRIRTAKRVMAKGFTNDLGFSVGDRRICLVEAQSYELRHMQLKTVFYLAETFQDYMEERGLTLYD
;
A
#
# COMPACT_ATOMS: atom_id res chain seq x y z
N MET A 1 -28.13 33.68 -11.77
CA MET A 1 -28.30 32.41 -11.03
C MET A 1 -27.38 31.37 -11.67
N GLY A 2 -26.07 31.41 -11.38
CA GLY A 2 -25.09 30.47 -11.95
C GLY A 2 -24.90 29.31 -10.99
N ARG A 3 -25.30 28.09 -11.39
CA ARG A 3 -25.05 26.88 -10.61
C ARG A 3 -23.56 26.57 -10.65
N ASN A 4 -22.97 26.52 -9.46
CA ASN A 4 -21.61 26.11 -9.24
C ASN A 4 -21.60 24.58 -9.22
N ASP A 5 -21.40 23.95 -10.38
CA ASP A 5 -21.31 22.51 -10.54
C ASP A 5 -19.93 22.05 -10.08
N GLY A 6 -19.65 22.22 -8.78
CA GLY A 6 -18.55 21.58 -8.11
C GLY A 6 -18.80 20.07 -8.15
N ARG A 7 -18.25 19.37 -9.17
CA ARG A 7 -18.12 17.92 -9.17
C ARG A 7 -17.41 17.53 -7.89
N ALA A 8 -18.18 17.15 -6.87
CA ALA A 8 -17.68 16.42 -5.74
C ALA A 8 -17.08 15.13 -6.32
N VAL A 9 -15.76 15.09 -6.47
CA VAL A 9 -15.04 13.88 -6.85
C VAL A 9 -15.47 12.80 -5.86
N ARG A 10 -16.18 11.79 -6.35
CA ARG A 10 -16.67 10.68 -5.53
C ARG A 10 -15.46 9.88 -5.06
N ARG A 11 -14.97 10.20 -3.86
CA ARG A 11 -13.79 9.54 -3.24
C ARG A 11 -13.92 8.01 -3.26
N ASN A 12 -15.13 7.50 -3.00
CA ASN A 12 -15.45 6.07 -3.09
C ASN A 12 -15.14 5.43 -4.46
N ALA A 13 -15.22 6.18 -5.56
CA ALA A 13 -14.88 5.66 -6.89
C ALA A 13 -13.35 5.53 -7.05
N LYS A 14 -12.56 6.48 -6.53
CA LYS A 14 -11.10 6.42 -6.50
C LYS A 14 -10.63 5.23 -5.65
N ASP A 15 -11.25 5.05 -4.50
CA ASP A 15 -10.96 3.93 -3.59
C ASP A 15 -11.21 2.58 -4.29
N SER A 16 -12.31 2.47 -5.06
CA SER A 16 -12.60 1.25 -5.81
C SER A 16 -11.59 0.97 -6.94
N VAL A 17 -11.05 2.01 -7.58
CA VAL A 17 -10.08 1.86 -8.68
C VAL A 17 -8.74 1.41 -8.13
N PHE A 18 -8.27 2.01 -7.04
CA PHE A 18 -7.04 1.58 -6.37
C PHE A 18 -7.16 0.13 -5.90
N VAL A 19 -8.22 -0.19 -5.15
CA VAL A 19 -8.47 -1.56 -4.70
C VAL A 19 -8.62 -2.54 -5.87
N SER A 20 -9.24 -2.14 -6.98
CA SER A 20 -9.38 -2.99 -8.16
C SER A 20 -8.06 -3.21 -8.89
N PHE A 21 -7.25 -2.16 -9.03
CA PHE A 21 -5.96 -2.23 -9.70
C PHE A 21 -5.02 -3.18 -8.96
N PHE A 22 -4.99 -3.11 -7.63
CA PHE A 22 -4.13 -3.94 -6.77
C PHE A 22 -4.70 -5.31 -6.40
N ARG A 23 -5.74 -5.79 -7.09
CA ARG A 23 -6.18 -7.20 -7.00
C ARG A 23 -5.40 -8.13 -7.92
N HIS A 24 -4.65 -7.55 -8.86
CA HIS A 24 -3.95 -8.28 -9.92
C HIS A 24 -2.45 -8.11 -9.71
N GLU A 25 -1.74 -9.23 -9.59
CA GLU A 25 -0.30 -9.26 -9.32
C GLU A 25 0.50 -8.65 -10.49
N GLU A 26 -0.03 -8.74 -11.71
CA GLU A 26 0.55 -8.14 -12.91
C GLU A 26 0.61 -6.61 -12.82
N ASN A 27 -0.48 -6.00 -12.35
CA ASN A 27 -0.55 -4.55 -12.14
C ASN A 27 0.42 -4.08 -11.04
N VAL A 28 0.65 -4.92 -10.03
CA VAL A 28 1.62 -4.65 -8.96
C VAL A 28 3.04 -4.77 -9.48
N LEU A 29 3.33 -5.74 -10.34
CA LEU A 29 4.63 -5.88 -10.99
C LEU A 29 4.94 -4.69 -11.92
N ASP A 30 3.96 -4.20 -12.65
CA ASP A 30 4.13 -3.01 -13.51
C ASP A 30 4.44 -1.77 -12.65
N LEU A 31 3.70 -1.57 -11.56
CA LEU A 31 4.01 -0.50 -10.60
C LEU A 31 5.41 -0.66 -9.99
N TYR A 32 5.80 -1.89 -9.63
CA TYR A 32 7.13 -2.18 -9.12
C TYR A 32 8.21 -1.77 -10.12
N ARG A 33 8.07 -2.11 -11.41
CA ARG A 33 9.04 -1.78 -12.46
C ARG A 33 9.15 -0.28 -12.73
N GLU A 34 8.07 0.47 -12.58
CA GLU A 34 8.11 1.93 -12.67
C GLU A 34 8.90 2.54 -11.49
N LEU A 35 8.81 1.94 -10.30
CA LEU A 35 9.57 2.37 -9.12
C LEU A 35 11.02 1.86 -9.13
N HIS A 36 11.27 0.70 -9.73
CA HIS A 36 12.54 -0.01 -9.78
C HIS A 36 12.86 -0.45 -11.22
N PRO A 37 13.10 0.50 -12.15
CA PRO A 37 13.37 0.18 -13.55
C PRO A 37 14.68 -0.60 -13.75
N GLU A 38 15.56 -0.62 -12.74
CA GLU A 38 16.78 -1.42 -12.71
C GLU A 38 16.54 -2.94 -12.62
N ASP A 39 15.38 -3.36 -12.10
CA ASP A 39 15.07 -4.78 -11.95
C ASP A 39 14.22 -5.31 -13.11
N LEU A 40 14.91 -5.95 -14.04
CA LEU A 40 14.31 -6.59 -15.21
C LEU A 40 14.04 -8.10 -15.02
N SER A 41 14.43 -8.65 -13.87
CA SER A 41 14.44 -10.09 -13.62
C SER A 41 13.20 -10.58 -12.89
N SER A 42 12.60 -9.73 -12.07
CA SER A 42 11.41 -10.07 -11.29
C SER A 42 10.21 -10.44 -12.17
N THR A 43 9.54 -11.52 -11.81
CA THR A 43 8.33 -12.02 -12.47
C THR A 43 7.09 -11.87 -11.58
N VAL A 44 5.92 -12.23 -12.11
CA VAL A 44 4.66 -12.10 -11.35
C VAL A 44 4.66 -13.05 -10.15
N GLU A 45 5.30 -14.21 -10.28
CA GLU A 45 5.43 -15.21 -9.22
C GLU A 45 6.24 -14.73 -8.01
N ASP A 46 7.07 -13.70 -8.20
CA ASP A 46 7.83 -13.05 -7.13
C ASP A 46 7.00 -12.02 -6.34
N VAL A 47 5.82 -11.65 -6.87
CA VAL A 47 4.92 -10.67 -6.26
C VAL A 47 4.15 -11.30 -5.11
N ARG A 48 4.13 -10.62 -3.97
CA ARG A 48 3.25 -10.97 -2.85
C ARG A 48 2.57 -9.72 -2.34
N ILE A 49 1.26 -9.66 -2.50
CA ILE A 49 0.46 -8.55 -1.97
C ILE A 49 0.23 -8.77 -0.47
N ARG A 50 0.72 -7.83 0.33
CA ARG A 50 0.78 -7.86 1.80
C ARG A 50 0.22 -6.56 2.35
N THR A 51 -1.06 -6.28 2.08
CA THR A 51 -1.71 -5.10 2.66
C THR A 51 -1.93 -5.34 4.15
N ALA A 52 -1.40 -4.44 4.98
CA ALA A 52 -1.61 -4.40 6.42
C ALA A 52 -3.11 -4.58 6.75
N LYS A 53 -3.44 -5.64 7.49
CA LYS A 53 -4.85 -6.03 7.71
C LYS A 53 -5.51 -5.18 8.78
N ARG A 54 -4.73 -4.41 9.57
CA ARG A 54 -5.24 -3.66 10.71
C ARG A 54 -4.47 -2.38 10.99
N VAL A 55 -4.92 -1.27 10.43
CA VAL A 55 -4.71 0.02 11.11
C VAL A 55 -6.04 0.75 11.30
N MET A 56 -6.80 0.20 12.26
CA MET A 56 -7.79 0.87 13.12
C MET A 56 -9.11 1.35 12.47
N ALA A 57 -10.12 0.47 12.58
CA ALA A 57 -11.57 0.73 12.62
C ALA A 57 -12.38 1.02 11.34
N LYS A 58 -11.81 1.29 10.16
CA LYS A 58 -12.63 1.41 8.92
C LYS A 58 -11.91 0.94 7.65
N GLY A 59 -12.10 -0.34 7.30
CA GLY A 59 -11.96 -0.88 5.94
C GLY A 59 -10.56 -0.81 5.32
N PHE A 60 -10.44 -1.39 4.12
CA PHE A 60 -9.32 -1.17 3.21
C PHE A 60 -9.21 0.34 2.96
N THR A 61 -8.34 1.02 3.68
CA THR A 61 -7.85 2.32 3.23
C THR A 61 -6.87 2.06 2.09
N ASN A 62 -6.74 2.98 1.13
CA ASN A 62 -5.92 2.88 -0.11
C ASN A 62 -4.41 2.70 0.11
N ASP A 63 -4.02 2.28 1.30
CA ASP A 63 -2.65 1.97 1.64
C ASP A 63 -2.37 0.54 1.10
N LEU A 64 -1.25 0.36 0.40
CA LEU A 64 -0.88 -0.89 -0.26
C LEU A 64 0.49 -1.33 0.25
N GLY A 65 0.55 -2.52 0.83
CA GLY A 65 1.82 -3.21 1.08
C GLY A 65 1.99 -4.34 0.08
N PHE A 66 3.17 -4.47 -0.51
CA PHE A 66 3.53 -5.62 -1.33
C PHE A 66 5.04 -5.88 -1.28
N SER A 67 5.45 -7.07 -1.71
CA SER A 67 6.85 -7.40 -1.91
C SER A 67 7.10 -7.99 -3.29
N VAL A 68 8.31 -7.77 -3.81
CA VAL A 68 8.83 -8.44 -5.00
C VAL A 68 10.21 -8.95 -4.64
N GLY A 69 10.37 -10.28 -4.62
CA GLY A 69 11.59 -10.91 -4.11
C GLY A 69 11.87 -10.57 -2.64
N ASP A 70 13.02 -9.95 -2.37
CA ASP A 70 13.45 -9.49 -1.04
C ASP A 70 13.04 -8.05 -0.72
N ARG A 71 12.50 -7.32 -1.70
CA ARG A 71 12.09 -5.92 -1.55
C ARG A 71 10.68 -5.82 -1.03
N ARG A 72 10.48 -4.97 -0.04
CA ARG A 72 9.16 -4.66 0.53
C ARG A 72 8.83 -3.20 0.30
N ILE A 73 7.65 -2.96 -0.24
CA ILE A 73 7.16 -1.64 -0.60
C ILE A 73 5.84 -1.39 0.13
N CYS A 74 5.73 -0.24 0.76
CA CYS A 74 4.50 0.25 1.36
C CYS A 74 4.17 1.62 0.76
N LEU A 75 2.99 1.71 0.15
CA LEU A 75 2.44 2.94 -0.40
C LEU A 75 1.33 3.41 0.52
N VAL A 76 1.42 4.67 0.95
CA VAL A 76 0.43 5.32 1.79
C VAL A 76 -0.22 6.42 0.96
N GLU A 77 -1.54 6.53 0.97
CA GLU A 77 -2.22 7.57 0.18
C GLU A 77 -1.82 8.97 0.68
N ALA A 78 -1.22 9.77 -0.20
CA ALA A 78 -0.93 11.16 0.07
C ALA A 78 -2.24 11.95 0.23
N GLN A 79 -2.51 12.48 1.43
CA GLN A 79 -3.65 13.35 1.70
C GLN A 79 -3.20 14.81 1.64
N SER A 80 -4.02 15.67 1.02
CA SER A 80 -3.71 17.09 0.79
C SER A 80 -3.84 17.99 2.04
N TYR A 81 -4.02 17.42 3.24
CA TYR A 81 -4.11 18.15 4.50
C TYR A 81 -3.00 17.70 5.45
N GLU A 82 -2.40 18.65 6.17
CA GLU A 82 -1.44 18.35 7.25
C GLU A 82 -2.15 17.60 8.39
N LEU A 83 -2.15 16.27 8.30
CA LEU A 83 -2.73 15.40 9.31
C LEU A 83 -1.58 14.69 10.02
N ARG A 84 -1.34 15.09 11.28
CA ARG A 84 -0.47 14.39 12.25
C ARG A 84 -0.72 12.87 12.31
N HIS A 85 -1.91 12.44 11.92
CA HIS A 85 -2.30 11.03 11.83
C HIS A 85 -1.54 10.25 10.74
N MET A 86 -1.02 10.90 9.69
CA MET A 86 -0.25 10.22 8.64
C MET A 86 1.12 9.74 9.12
N GLN A 87 1.79 10.52 9.96
CA GLN A 87 3.07 10.13 10.55
C GLN A 87 2.90 8.86 11.42
N LEU A 88 1.85 8.82 12.24
CA LEU A 88 1.53 7.66 13.05
C LEU A 88 1.15 6.45 12.21
N LYS A 89 0.39 6.65 11.12
CA LYS A 89 0.11 5.59 10.14
C LYS A 89 1.39 4.99 9.58
N THR A 90 2.33 5.82 9.12
CA THR A 90 3.61 5.34 8.61
C THR A 90 4.37 4.52 9.65
N VAL A 91 4.40 4.97 10.91
CA VAL A 91 5.05 4.22 12.00
C VAL A 91 4.38 2.87 12.24
N PHE A 92 3.05 2.81 12.28
CA PHE A 92 2.32 1.54 12.44
C PHE A 92 2.52 0.59 11.25
N TYR A 93 2.47 1.12 10.02
CA TYR A 93 2.74 0.35 8.81
C TYR A 93 4.14 -0.26 8.81
N LEU A 94 5.13 0.52 9.24
CA LEU A 94 6.50 0.04 9.37
C LEU A 94 6.62 -1.05 10.43
N ALA A 95 5.98 -0.85 11.59
CA ALA A 95 5.99 -1.84 12.67
C ALA A 95 5.34 -3.17 12.25
N GLU A 96 4.17 -3.14 11.60
CA GLU A 96 3.49 -4.34 11.10
C GLU A 96 4.31 -5.02 9.99
N THR A 97 4.86 -4.25 9.05
CA THR A 97 5.74 -4.79 8.00
C THR A 97 6.98 -5.46 8.59
N PHE A 98 7.55 -4.88 9.66
CA PHE A 98 8.71 -5.46 10.35
C PHE A 98 8.33 -6.70 11.15
N GLN A 99 7.16 -6.73 11.78
CA GLN A 99 6.65 -7.93 12.44
C GLN A 99 6.49 -9.08 11.43
N ASP A 100 5.83 -8.84 10.30
CA ASP A 100 5.69 -9.82 9.21
C ASP A 100 7.06 -10.28 8.67
N TYR A 101 8.07 -9.40 8.70
CA TYR A 101 9.44 -9.72 8.29
C TYR A 101 10.10 -10.71 9.23
N MET A 102 9.95 -10.47 10.54
CA MET A 102 10.54 -11.33 11.55
C MET A 102 9.85 -12.69 11.58
N GLU A 103 8.53 -12.74 11.52
CA GLU A 103 7.75 -13.98 11.50
C GLU A 103 8.14 -14.88 10.31
N GLU A 104 8.29 -14.32 9.11
CA GLU A 104 8.73 -15.07 7.93
C GLU A 104 10.13 -15.69 8.06
N ARG A 105 11.00 -15.04 8.83
CA ARG A 105 12.38 -15.52 9.06
C ARG A 105 12.54 -16.30 10.36
N GLY A 106 11.46 -16.52 11.12
CA GLY A 106 11.53 -17.13 12.45
C GLY A 106 12.37 -16.33 13.44
N LEU A 107 12.49 -15.01 13.23
CA LEU A 107 13.21 -14.12 14.14
C LEU A 107 12.27 -13.73 15.28
N THR A 108 12.77 -13.79 16.51
CA THR A 108 12.05 -13.35 17.71
C THR A 108 12.68 -12.06 18.22
N LEU A 109 11.86 -11.17 18.79
CA LEU A 109 12.37 -9.94 19.43
C LEU A 109 13.05 -10.24 20.78
N TYR A 110 12.81 -11.44 21.32
CA TYR A 110 13.35 -11.93 22.58
C TYR A 110 14.05 -13.26 22.33
N ASP A 111 15.22 -13.44 22.95
CA ASP A 111 15.98 -14.70 22.95
C ASP A 111 15.18 -15.87 23.56
#